data_AF-A0A2D6AWX0-F1
#
_entry.id   AF-A0A2D6AWX0-F1
#
_cell.length_a   1.000
_cell.length_b   1.000
_cell.length_c   1.000
_cell.angle_alpha   90.00
_cell.angle_beta   90.00
_cell.angle_gamma   90.00
#
_symmetry.space_group_name_H-M   'P 1'
#
loop_
_entity.id
_entity.type
_entity.pdbx_description
1 polymer ?
#
loop_
_entity_poly.entity_id
_entity_poly.type
_entity_poly.pdbx_seq_one_letter_code
_entity_poly.pdbx_strand_id
1 'polypeptide(L)' 'MEFEYDGEIFEVWLIDDGTLDTVIEVNDIEHRFSDTSYWRDKNGELSKKGLIELAKEVIESDERYWELAS' A
#
# COMPACT_ATOMS: atom_id res chain seq x y z
N MET A 1 -8.38 -1.25 5.57
CA MET A 1 -7.97 -0.69 6.89
C MET A 1 -7.75 0.79 6.72
N GLU A 2 -8.17 1.61 7.67
CA GLU A 2 -7.95 3.06 7.60
C GLU A 2 -6.60 3.42 8.24
N PHE A 3 -5.87 4.35 7.63
CA PHE A 3 -4.71 4.98 8.23
C PHE A 3 -4.64 6.47 7.86
N GLU A 4 -4.14 7.29 8.78
CA GLU A 4 -3.95 8.72 8.58
C GLU A 4 -2.54 9.01 8.06
N TYR A 5 -2.43 9.81 7.00
CA TYR A 5 -1.18 10.28 6.41
C TYR A 5 -1.34 11.70 5.91
N ASP A 6 -0.44 12.59 6.33
CA ASP A 6 -0.46 14.04 6.02
C ASP A 6 -1.81 14.75 6.28
N GLY A 7 -2.55 14.31 7.30
CA GLY A 7 -3.86 14.88 7.67
C GLY A 7 -5.04 14.35 6.85
N GLU A 8 -4.81 13.40 5.95
CA GLU A 8 -5.85 12.70 5.18
C GLU A 8 -6.00 11.24 5.63
N ILE A 9 -7.22 10.69 5.48
CA ILE A 9 -7.52 9.30 5.79
C ILE A 9 -7.51 8.50 4.49
N PHE A 10 -6.70 7.45 4.48
CA PHE A 10 -6.61 6.50 3.38
C PHE A 10 -7.16 5.15 3.79
N GLU A 11 -7.96 4.55 2.92
CA GLU A 11 -8.41 3.17 3.05
C GLU A 11 -7.47 2.25 2.27
N VAL A 12 -6.89 1.26 2.95
CA VAL A 12 -5.89 0.34 2.40
C VAL A 12 -6.33 -1.11 2.54
N TRP A 13 -6.30 -1.86 1.45
CA TRP A 13 -6.61 -3.29 1.43
C TRP A 13 -5.44 -4.09 0.86
N LEU A 14 -5.19 -5.26 1.45
CA LEU A 14 -4.32 -6.27 0.85
C LEU A 14 -5.19 -7.17 -0.04
N ILE A 15 -4.94 -7.16 -1.35
CA ILE A 15 -5.73 -7.89 -2.35
C ILE A 15 -5.08 -9.25 -2.64
N ASP A 16 -3.76 -9.28 -2.85
CA ASP A 16 -2.94 -10.47 -3.07
C ASP A 16 -1.59 -10.25 -2.39
N ASP A 17 -1.08 -11.24 -1.68
CA ASP A 17 0.15 -11.13 -0.91
C ASP A 17 1.32 -11.92 -1.52
N GLY A 18 1.22 -12.34 -2.78
CA GLY A 18 2.39 -12.86 -3.52
C GLY A 18 2.16 -14.18 -4.23
N THR A 19 0.99 -14.41 -4.83
CA THR A 19 0.85 -15.49 -5.81
C THR A 19 1.81 -15.31 -6.99
N LEU A 20 2.02 -14.06 -7.41
CA LEU A 20 3.03 -13.64 -8.38
C LEU A 20 3.62 -12.28 -7.98
N ASP A 21 2.74 -11.31 -7.72
CA ASP A 21 3.06 -9.98 -7.21
C ASP A 21 2.28 -9.73 -5.92
N THR A 22 2.74 -8.78 -5.11
CA THR A 22 1.93 -8.23 -4.03
C THR A 22 1.03 -7.15 -4.60
N VAL A 23 -0.27 -7.21 -4.33
CA VAL A 23 -1.27 -6.24 -4.76
C VAL A 23 -1.95 -5.62 -3.56
N ILE A 24 -1.89 -4.29 -3.47
CA ILE A 24 -2.62 -3.52 -2.47
C ILE A 24 -3.60 -2.59 -3.18
N GLU A 25 -4.66 -2.20 -2.51
CA GLU A 25 -5.57 -1.16 -2.95
C GLU A 25 -5.49 0.00 -1.96
N VAL A 26 -5.41 1.24 -2.46
CA VAL A 26 -5.39 2.46 -1.65
C VAL A 26 -6.41 3.44 -2.23
N ASN A 27 -7.49 3.73 -1.48
CA ASN A 27 -8.64 4.54 -1.91
C ASN A 27 -9.19 4.09 -3.29
N ASP A 28 -9.58 2.81 -3.41
CA ASP A 28 -10.12 2.20 -4.64
C ASP A 28 -9.15 2.14 -5.84
N ILE A 29 -7.85 2.35 -5.61
CA ILE A 29 -6.81 2.27 -6.63
C ILE A 29 -5.88 1.10 -6.34
N GLU A 30 -5.81 0.12 -7.24
CA GLU A 30 -4.88 -1.01 -7.17
C GLU A 30 -3.43 -0.63 -7.53
N HIS A 31 -2.48 -1.16 -6.76
CA HIS A 31 -1.04 -1.02 -6.95
C HIS A 31 -0.35 -2.37 -6.85
N ARG A 32 0.61 -2.63 -7.73
CA ARG A 32 1.30 -3.93 -7.85
C ARG A 32 2.79 -3.78 -7.59
N PHE A 33 3.33 -4.68 -6.78
CA PHE A 33 4.73 -4.71 -6.39
C PHE A 33 5.35 -6.07 -6.69
N SER A 34 6.42 -6.07 -7.47
CA SER A 34 7.15 -7.28 -7.87
C SER A 34 8.10 -7.80 -6.79
N ASP A 35 8.57 -6.95 -5.88
CA ASP A 35 9.41 -7.35 -4.75
C ASP A 35 8.99 -6.58 -3.48
N THR A 36 8.41 -7.32 -2.53
CA THR A 36 8.04 -6.80 -1.21
C THR A 36 8.73 -7.56 -0.08
N SER A 37 9.84 -8.24 -0.38
CA SER A 37 10.54 -9.12 0.55
C SER A 37 10.93 -8.43 1.87
N TYR A 38 11.29 -7.15 1.81
CA TYR A 38 11.64 -6.34 2.98
C TYR A 38 10.49 -6.10 3.96
N TRP A 39 9.24 -6.17 3.47
CA TRP A 39 8.02 -5.86 4.21
C TRP A 39 7.30 -7.08 4.75
N ARG A 40 7.82 -8.27 4.43
CA ARG A 40 7.30 -9.56 4.88
C ARG A 40 7.80 -9.91 6.27
N ASP A 41 6.99 -10.64 7.01
CA ASP A 41 7.36 -11.14 8.32
C ASP A 41 8.22 -12.42 8.23
N LYS A 42 8.53 -13.01 9.38
CA LYS A 42 9.31 -14.25 9.47
C LYS A 42 8.66 -15.47 8.79
N ASN A 43 7.36 -15.43 8.52
CA ASN A 43 6.62 -16.48 7.84
C ASN A 43 6.54 -16.22 6.31
N GLY A 44 7.01 -15.06 5.84
CA GLY A 44 6.91 -14.65 4.44
C GLY A 44 5.61 -13.95 4.11
N GLU A 45 4.75 -13.66 5.09
CA GLU A 45 3.46 -12.99 4.87
C GLU A 45 3.65 -11.47 4.96
N LEU A 46 2.84 -10.70 4.21
CA LEU A 46 2.89 -9.24 4.32
C LEU A 46 2.36 -8.81 5.70
N SER A 47 3.24 -8.23 6.52
CA SER A 47 2.84 -7.74 7.84
C SER A 47 1.96 -6.49 7.73
N LYS A 48 1.11 -6.23 8.74
CA LYS A 48 0.34 -4.97 8.81
C LYS A 48 1.23 -3.73 8.68
N LYS A 49 2.43 -3.76 9.29
CA LYS A 49 3.41 -2.68 9.16
C LYS A 49 3.87 -2.55 7.71
N GLY A 50 4.22 -3.67 7.08
CA GLY A 50 4.59 -3.71 5.66
C GLY A 50 3.53 -3.13 4.74
N LEU A 51 2.26 -3.47 4.97
CA LEU A 51 1.12 -2.92 4.22
C LEU A 51 1.03 -1.39 4.33
N ILE A 52 1.25 -0.83 5.52
CA ILE A 52 1.26 0.62 5.74
C ILE A 52 2.43 1.28 5.02
N GLU A 53 3.63 0.67 5.06
CA GLU A 53 4.80 1.25 4.39
C GLU A 53 4.65 1.22 2.87
N LEU A 54 4.11 0.14 2.29
CA LEU A 54 3.77 0.08 0.87
C LEU A 54 2.72 1.12 0.47
N ALA A 55 1.71 1.35 1.31
CA ALA A 55 0.69 2.37 1.06
C ALA A 55 1.30 3.79 1.04
N LYS A 56 2.24 4.09 1.94
CA LYS A 56 2.96 5.37 1.93
C LYS A 56 3.81 5.55 0.68
N GLU A 57 4.56 4.53 0.27
CA GLU A 57 5.37 4.58 -0.96
C GLU A 57 4.51 4.91 -2.18
N VAL A 58 3.31 4.31 -2.25
CA VAL A 58 2.32 4.58 -3.30
C VAL A 58 1.79 6.01 -3.22
N ILE A 59 1.37 6.47 -2.04
CA ILE A 59 0.82 7.81 -1.87
C ILE A 59 1.86 8.87 -2.22
N GLU A 60 3.12 8.69 -1.81
CA GLU A 60 4.19 9.63 -2.10
C GLU A 60 4.60 9.67 -3.59
N SER A 61 4.42 8.57 -4.32
CA SER A 61 4.89 8.43 -5.71
C SER A 61 3.82 8.60 -6.77
N ASP A 62 2.55 8.36 -6.44
CA ASP A 62 1.44 8.41 -7.38
C ASP A 62 0.74 9.76 -7.35
N GLU A 63 0.80 10.48 -8.48
CA GLU A 63 0.24 11.82 -8.64
C GLU A 63 -1.27 11.88 -8.40
N ARG A 64 -2.01 10.76 -8.57
CA ARG A 64 -3.47 10.71 -8.38
C ARG A 64 -3.90 11.07 -6.97
N TYR A 65 -3.02 10.94 -5.97
CA TYR A 65 -3.29 11.34 -4.59
C TYR A 65 -3.04 12.84 -4.33
N TRP A 66 -2.33 13.53 -5.22
CA TRP A 66 -1.98 14.94 -5.05
C TRP A 66 -2.73 15.86 -6.02
N GLU A 67 -3.20 15.33 -7.16
CA GLU A 67 -3.99 16.07 -8.15
C GLU A 67 -5.35 16.57 -7.62
N LEU A 68 -5.89 15.93 -6.58
CA LEU A 68 -7.19 16.31 -5.97
C LEU A 68 -7.10 17.52 -5.02
N ALA A 69 -5.89 17.99 -4.70
CA ALA A 69 -5.66 19.12 -3.79
C ALA A 69 -5.42 20.47 -4.50
N SER A 70 -5.54 20.54 -5.83
CA SER A 70 -5.31 21.74 -6.67
C SER A 70 -6.60 22.38 -7.18
#